data_AF-A0A139N0Y8-F1
#
_entry.id   AF-A0A139N0Y8-F1
#
_cell.length_a   1.000
_cell.length_b   1.000
_cell.length_c   1.000
_cell.angle_alpha   90.00
_cell.angle_beta   90.00
_cell.angle_gamma   90.00
#
_symmetry.space_group_name_H-M   'P 1'
#
loop_
_entity.id
_entity.type
_entity.pdbx_description
1 polymer ?
#
loop_
_entity_poly.entity_id
_entity_poly.type
_entity_poly.pdbx_seq_one_letter_code
_entity_poly.pdbx_strand_id
1 'polypeptide(L)' 'MTESQMGGAIQRFSSITVEKEETADSYQFNLGNFVDEAYLMVRFNSDKPGDVTGGSLEHLTGNLYLLHATSSTVTIAKK' A
#
# COMPACT_ATOMS: atom_id res chain seq x y z
N MET A 1 -26.61 31.46 1.27
CA MET A 1 -25.76 31.01 2.38
C MET A 1 -25.91 29.51 2.51
N THR A 2 -24.78 28.82 2.33
CA THR A 2 -24.47 27.41 2.66
C THR A 2 -25.41 26.32 2.16
N GLU A 3 -25.24 25.99 0.87
CA GLU A 3 -25.41 24.62 0.40
C GLU A 3 -24.45 23.73 1.19
N SER A 4 -25.03 22.86 2.02
CA SER A 4 -24.29 21.83 2.74
C SER A 4 -23.65 20.89 1.72
N GLN A 5 -22.35 21.03 1.49
CA GLN A 5 -21.52 20.09 0.73
C GLN A 5 -21.31 18.76 1.49
N MET A 6 -22.37 18.20 2.08
CA MET A 6 -22.41 16.83 2.56
C MET A 6 -22.85 15.89 1.43
N GLY A 7 -22.22 16.01 0.28
CA GLY A 7 -22.43 15.15 -0.88
C GLY A 7 -21.08 14.76 -1.46
N GLY A 8 -20.42 13.74 -0.89
CA GLY A 8 -19.23 13.19 -1.53
C GLY A 8 -18.22 12.48 -0.64
N ALA A 9 -18.32 12.55 0.69
CA ALA A 9 -17.54 11.65 1.53
C ALA A 9 -18.22 10.27 1.54
N ILE A 10 -18.24 9.59 0.39
CA ILE A 10 -18.38 8.14 0.39
C ILE A 10 -17.16 7.66 1.16
N GLN A 11 -17.36 7.29 2.44
CA GLN A 11 -16.45 6.37 3.11
C GLN A 11 -16.52 5.08 2.31
N ARG A 12 -15.77 5.03 1.19
CA ARG A 12 -15.49 3.79 0.52
C ARG A 12 -14.50 3.14 1.46
N PHE A 13 -15.01 2.35 2.39
CA PHE A 13 -14.32 1.17 2.83
C PHE A 13 -14.15 0.33 1.56
N SER A 14 -13.21 0.73 0.71
CA SER A 14 -12.72 -0.09 -0.36
C SER A 14 -12.19 -1.28 0.39
N SER A 15 -12.92 -2.39 0.32
CA SER A 15 -12.45 -3.66 0.84
C SER A 15 -11.32 -4.09 -0.08
N ILE A 16 -10.18 -3.40 0.04
CA ILE A 16 -8.97 -3.72 -0.69
C ILE A 16 -8.55 -5.07 -0.17
N THR A 17 -8.60 -6.07 -1.04
CA THR A 17 -8.05 -7.37 -0.72
C THR A 17 -6.55 -7.29 -0.95
N VAL A 18 -5.76 -7.73 0.02
CA VAL A 18 -4.31 -7.72 -0.09
C VAL A 18 -3.83 -9.17 -0.14
N GLU A 19 -3.28 -9.56 -1.28
CA GLU A 19 -2.59 -10.83 -1.43
C GLU A 19 -1.09 -10.57 -1.41
N LYS A 20 -0.37 -11.23 -0.49
CA LYS A 20 1.09 -11.14 -0.39
C LYS A 20 1.71 -12.41 -0.95
N GLU A 21 2.55 -12.23 -1.95
CA GLU A 21 3.45 -13.26 -2.44
C GLU A 21 4.88 -12.92 -2.04
N GLU A 22 5.63 -13.93 -1.64
CA GLU A 22 7.00 -13.75 -1.21
C GLU A 22 7.90 -14.68 -2.03
N THR A 23 8.86 -14.07 -2.72
CA THR A 23 9.89 -14.79 -3.48
C THR A 23 11.21 -14.75 -2.72
N ALA A 24 12.24 -15.39 -3.27
CA ALA A 24 13.60 -15.32 -2.71
C ALA A 24 14.12 -13.87 -2.68
N ASP A 25 13.76 -13.05 -3.67
CA ASP A 25 14.36 -11.74 -3.92
C ASP A 25 13.40 -10.56 -3.70
N SER A 26 12.10 -10.81 -3.50
CA SER A 26 11.10 -9.75 -3.39
C SER A 26 9.87 -10.11 -2.58
N TYR A 27 9.17 -9.08 -2.10
CA TYR A 27 7.79 -9.14 -1.64
C TYR A 27 6.89 -8.52 -2.71
N GLN A 28 5.86 -9.23 -3.14
CA GLN A 28 4.85 -8.73 -4.08
C GLN A 28 3.49 -8.63 -3.38
N PHE A 29 2.83 -7.50 -3.56
CA PHE A 29 1.48 -7.23 -3.05
C PHE A 29 0.54 -7.02 -4.22
N ASN A 30 -0.49 -7.86 -4.32
CA ASN A 30 -1.58 -7.70 -5.28
C ASN A 30 -2.79 -7.14 -4.53
N LEU A 31 -3.30 -6.00 -5.01
CA LEU A 31 -4.36 -5.22 -4.40
C LEU A 31 -5.66 -5.42 -5.21
N GLY A 32 -6.53 -6.29 -4.71
CA GLY A 32 -7.88 -6.45 -5.23
C GLY A 32 -8.75 -5.24 -4.87
N ASN A 33 -9.69 -4.87 -5.74
CA ASN A 33 -10.51 -3.66 -5.60
C ASN A 33 -9.71 -2.35 -5.55
N PHE A 34 -8.49 -2.34 -6.08
CA PHE A 34 -7.70 -1.14 -6.30
C PHE A 34 -8.38 -0.22 -7.33
N VAL A 35 -8.42 1.08 -7.06
CA VAL A 35 -9.08 2.08 -7.93
C VAL A 35 -8.03 3.06 -8.47
N ASP A 36 -7.41 3.82 -7.58
CA ASP A 36 -6.51 4.93 -7.90
C ASP A 36 -5.26 4.92 -7.01
N GLU A 37 -5.45 4.85 -5.70
CA GLU A 37 -4.37 4.78 -4.71
C GLU A 37 -4.78 3.94 -3.49
N ALA A 38 -3.78 3.37 -2.81
CA ALA A 38 -3.99 2.64 -1.58
C ALA A 38 -2.84 2.85 -0.60
N TYR A 39 -3.17 2.92 0.69
CA TYR A 39 -2.20 3.05 1.77
C TYR A 39 -2.22 1.82 2.66
N LEU A 40 -1.05 1.22 2.85
CA LEU A 40 -0.86 -0.02 3.61
C LEU A 40 0.22 0.19 4.65
N MET A 41 -0.01 -0.27 5.88
CA MET A 41 1.05 -0.37 6.89
C MET A 41 1.74 -1.73 6.77
N VAL A 42 3.04 -1.72 6.52
CA VAL A 42 3.83 -2.95 6.31
C VAL A 42 4.97 -3.02 7.32
N ARG A 43 5.19 -4.20 7.90
CA ARG A 43 6.32 -4.45 8.81
C ARG A 43 7.30 -5.43 8.17
N PHE A 44 8.59 -5.07 8.18
CA PHE A 44 9.67 -5.93 7.69
C PHE A 44 10.49 -6.47 8.87
N ASN A 45 10.32 -7.74 9.21
CA ASN A 45 10.96 -8.30 10.42
C ASN A 45 12.39 -8.83 10.18
N SER A 46 12.72 -9.25 8.96
CA SER A 46 14.01 -9.93 8.67
C SER A 46 14.91 -9.12 7.73
N ASP A 47 14.35 -8.53 6.68
CA ASP A 47 15.13 -7.89 5.60
C ASP A 47 14.81 -6.40 5.52
N LYS A 48 15.77 -5.60 5.04
CA LYS A 48 15.47 -4.20 4.74
C LYS A 48 14.72 -4.13 3.41
N PRO A 49 13.63 -3.34 3.32
CA PRO A 49 12.99 -3.12 2.04
C PRO A 49 13.96 -2.41 1.09
N GLY A 50 14.08 -2.96 -0.11
CA GLY A 50 14.83 -2.42 -1.21
C GLY A 50 13.98 -1.50 -2.08
N ASP A 51 14.25 -1.54 -3.38
CA ASP A 51 13.61 -0.66 -4.34
C ASP A 51 12.14 -1.08 -4.54
N VAL A 52 11.26 -0.10 -4.75
CA VAL A 52 9.81 -0.28 -4.82
C VAL A 52 9.32 0.06 -6.22
N THR A 53 8.53 -0.84 -6.80
CA THR A 53 7.83 -0.64 -8.08
C THR A 53 6.33 -0.67 -7.85
N GLY A 54 5.58 0.19 -8.55
CA GLY A 54 4.11 0.27 -8.39
C GLY A 54 3.65 1.07 -7.16
N GLY A 55 4.58 1.78 -6.51
CA GLY A 55 4.31 2.57 -5.34
C GLY A 55 5.57 3.19 -4.74
N SER A 56 5.46 3.69 -3.53
CA SER A 56 6.54 4.25 -2.73
C SER A 56 6.44 3.77 -1.28
N LEU A 57 7.59 3.63 -0.61
CA LEU A 57 7.65 3.18 0.78
C LEU A 57 8.31 4.25 1.64
N GLU A 58 7.62 4.66 2.71
CA GLU A 58 8.11 5.63 3.69
C GLU A 58 8.38 4.92 5.03
N HIS A 59 9.54 5.17 5.62
CA HIS A 59 9.85 4.65 6.96
C HIS A 59 9.14 5.48 8.02
N LEU A 60 8.36 4.82 8.89
CA LEU A 60 7.67 5.50 9.99
C LEU A 60 8.48 5.37 11.29
N THR A 61 8.69 4.15 11.76
CA THR A 61 9.42 3.88 13.02
C THR A 61 9.83 2.41 13.12
N GLY A 62 10.97 2.13 13.73
CA GLY A 62 11.46 0.76 13.92
C GLY A 62 11.49 -0.01 12.60
N ASN A 63 10.65 -1.03 12.48
CA ASN A 63 10.48 -1.83 11.27
C ASN A 63 9.13 -1.63 10.55
N LEU A 64 8.40 -0.58 10.90
CA LEU A 64 7.12 -0.20 10.32
C LEU A 64 7.30 0.85 9.23
N TYR A 65 6.63 0.62 8.10
CA TYR A 65 6.67 1.46 6.92
C TYR A 65 5.25 1.73 6.41
N LEU A 66 5.05 2.89 5.81
CA LEU A 66 3.86 3.24 5.04
C LEU A 66 4.12 2.94 3.57
N LEU A 67 3.39 1.98 3.01
CA LEU A 67 3.37 1.71 1.59
C LEU A 67 2.22 2.51 0.96
N HIS A 68 2.59 3.43 0.07
CA HIS A 68 1.67 4.10 -0.83
C HIS A 68 1.71 3.39 -2.18
N ALA A 69 0.64 2.69 -2.53
CA ALA A 69 0.49 1.98 -3.78
C ALA A 69 -0.20 2.87 -4.82
N THR A 70 0.46 3.04 -5.97
CA THR A 70 -0.06 3.75 -7.15
C THR A 70 -0.40 2.79 -8.30
N SER A 71 -0.32 1.49 -8.02
CA SER A 71 -0.60 0.37 -8.92
C SER A 71 -1.30 -0.75 -8.14
N SER A 72 -2.14 -1.53 -8.83
CA SER A 72 -2.77 -2.73 -8.24
C SER A 72 -1.76 -3.82 -7.90
N THR A 73 -0.54 -3.76 -8.43
CA THR A 73 0.57 -4.63 -8.07
C THR A 73 1.76 -3.79 -7.63
N VAL A 74 2.27 -4.08 -6.43
CA VAL A 74 3.46 -3.46 -5.85
C VAL A 74 4.52 -4.53 -5.62
N THR A 75 5.76 -4.24 -6.01
CA THR A 75 6.90 -5.12 -5.74
C THR A 75 7.95 -4.38 -4.94
N ILE A 76 8.44 -5.01 -3.87
CA ILE A 76 9.49 -4.50 -2.98
C ILE A 76 10.65 -5.50 -3.00
N ALA A 77 11.82 -5.09 -3.49
CA ALA A 77 13.00 -5.94 -3.47
C ALA A 77 13.47 -6.22 -2.03
N LYS A 78 14.08 -7.37 -1.78
CA LYS A 78 14.76 -7.71 -0.52
C LYS A 78 16.22 -7.27 -0.59
N LYS A 79 16.75 -6.74 0.52
CA LYS A 79 18.17 -6.34 0.68
C LYS A 79 18.76 -6.96 1.94
#